data_AF-A0A7X2T1L5-F1
#
_entry.id   AF-A0A7X2T1L5-F1
#
_cell.length_a   1.000
_cell.length_b   1.000
_cell.length_c   1.000
_cell.angle_alpha   90.00
_cell.angle_beta   90.00
_cell.angle_gamma   90.00
#
_symmetry.space_group_name_H-M   'P 1'
#
loop_
_entity.id
_entity.type
_entity.pdbx_description
1 polymer ?
#
loop_
_entity_poly.entity_id
_entity_poly.type
_entity_poly.pdbx_seq_one_letter_code
_entity_poly.pdbx_strand_id
1 'polypeptide(L)' 'MKSSRGWIPFSKKEFKKDYHSVTFIIDKDLKNKTLLAHPNVNTMTVSMEYSDLIKYIEYHHNKYYEI' A
#
# COMPACT_ATOMS: atom_id res chain seq x y z
N MET A 1 -2.87 17.41 -42.78
CA MET A 1 -2.77 16.18 -41.97
C MET A 1 -3.17 16.53 -40.54
N LYS A 2 -4.39 16.20 -40.09
CA LYS A 2 -4.84 16.51 -38.72
C LYS A 2 -4.27 15.47 -37.75
N SER A 3 -3.58 15.90 -36.70
CA SER A 3 -3.07 14.99 -35.68
C SER A 3 -4.23 14.43 -34.86
N SER A 4 -4.29 13.10 -34.77
CA SER A 4 -5.36 12.32 -34.16
C SER A 4 -5.13 12.05 -32.66
N ARG A 5 -4.42 12.93 -31.95
CA ARG A 5 -4.25 12.80 -30.49
C ARG A 5 -5.29 13.63 -29.77
N GLY A 6 -6.51 13.09 -29.71
CA GLY A 6 -7.60 13.64 -28.90
C GLY A 6 -7.27 13.63 -27.41
N TRP A 7 -7.64 14.71 -26.72
CA TRP A 7 -7.55 14.83 -25.27
C TRP A 7 -8.61 13.93 -24.63
N ILE A 8 -8.21 12.93 -23.83
CA ILE A 8 -9.15 12.08 -23.10
C ILE A 8 -9.40 12.72 -21.73
N PRO A 9 -10.63 13.16 -21.42
CA PRO A 9 -10.96 13.71 -20.10
C PRO A 9 -10.70 12.68 -19.01
N PHE A 10 -10.20 13.13 -17.85
CA PHE A 10 -9.94 12.26 -16.68
C PHE A 10 -11.17 11.41 -16.28
N SER A 11 -12.37 11.94 -16.51
CA SER A 11 -13.65 11.24 -16.27
C SER A 11 -13.89 10.02 -17.16
N LYS A 12 -13.07 9.77 -18.19
CA LYS A 12 -13.15 8.60 -19.08
C LYS A 12 -11.99 7.62 -18.91
N LYS A 13 -11.11 7.82 -17.92
CA LYS A 13 -10.08 6.82 -17.59
C LYS A 13 -10.71 5.74 -16.73
N GLU A 14 -10.98 4.58 -17.33
CA GLU A 14 -11.18 3.36 -16.55
C GLU A 14 -9.85 3.01 -15.88
N PHE A 15 -9.79 3.21 -14.56
CA PHE A 15 -8.68 2.69 -13.77
C PHE A 15 -8.87 1.19 -13.65
N LYS A 16 -8.03 0.42 -14.34
CA LYS A 16 -7.94 -1.01 -14.13
C LYS A 16 -7.58 -1.23 -12.66
N LYS A 17 -8.44 -1.95 -11.94
CA LYS A 17 -8.22 -2.21 -10.51
C LYS A 17 -7.15 -3.29 -10.39
N ASP A 18 -5.90 -2.84 -10.30
CA ASP A 18 -4.74 -3.72 -10.12
C ASP A 18 -4.63 -4.07 -8.63
N TYR A 19 -5.18 -5.23 -8.26
CA TYR A 19 -5.02 -5.79 -6.93
C TYR A 19 -3.54 -6.17 -6.70
N HIS A 20 -3.03 -5.92 -5.49
CA HIS A 20 -1.67 -6.28 -5.05
C HIS A 20 -0.52 -5.66 -5.87
N SER A 21 -0.69 -4.43 -6.33
CA SER A 21 0.32 -3.67 -7.09
C SER A 21 1.48 -3.12 -6.24
N VAL A 22 1.47 -3.34 -4.92
CA VAL A 22 2.46 -2.82 -3.98
C VAL A 22 3.22 -3.98 -3.33
N THR A 23 4.54 -3.82 -3.22
CA THR A 23 5.41 -4.69 -2.43
C THR A 23 5.90 -3.91 -1.21
N PHE A 24 5.79 -4.52 -0.02
CA PHE A 24 6.27 -3.92 1.21
C PHE A 24 7.76 -4.20 1.39
N ILE A 25 8.53 -3.20 1.78
CA ILE A 25 9.90 -3.36 2.25
C ILE A 25 9.92 -2.85 3.69
N ILE A 26 10.32 -3.70 4.61
CA ILE A 26 10.23 -3.48 6.05
C ILE A 26 11.64 -3.44 6.63
N ASP A 27 11.95 -2.40 7.39
CA ASP A 27 13.21 -2.31 8.12
C ASP A 27 13.29 -3.44 9.16
N LYS A 28 14.32 -4.30 9.06
CA LYS A 28 14.49 -5.44 9.97
C LYS A 28 14.62 -5.02 11.43
N ASP A 29 15.06 -3.80 11.69
CA ASP A 29 15.20 -3.29 13.06
C ASP A 29 13.83 -3.09 13.71
N LEU A 30 12.73 -3.08 12.94
CA LEU A 30 11.36 -3.03 13.48
C LEU A 30 10.88 -4.37 14.06
N LYS A 31 11.60 -5.47 13.80
CA LYS A 31 11.23 -6.80 14.27
C LYS A 31 11.17 -6.85 15.79
N ASN A 32 10.13 -7.50 16.32
CA ASN A 32 9.84 -7.60 17.76
C ASN A 32 9.59 -6.25 18.47
N LYS A 33 9.32 -5.17 17.74
CA LYS A 33 8.86 -3.90 18.30
C LYS A 33 7.35 -3.78 18.16
N THR A 34 6.74 -3.03 19.08
CA THR A 34 5.42 -2.46 18.86
C THR A 34 5.53 -1.35 17.81
N LEU A 35 4.74 -1.47 16.75
CA LEU A 35 4.67 -0.54 15.64
C LEU A 35 3.56 0.46 15.87
N LEU A 36 3.81 1.71 15.50
CA LEU A 36 2.82 2.79 15.52
C LEU A 36 2.51 3.21 14.09
N ALA A 37 1.23 3.27 13.75
CA ALA A 37 0.77 3.62 12.41
C ALA A 37 -0.45 4.54 12.43
N HIS A 38 -0.63 5.31 11.37
CA HIS A 38 -1.84 6.10 11.15
C HIS A 38 -2.91 5.24 10.44
N PRO A 39 -4.12 5.11 10.99
CA PRO A 39 -5.19 4.32 10.39
C PRO A 39 -5.93 5.12 9.31
N ASN A 40 -5.22 5.46 8.22
CA ASN A 40 -5.72 6.32 7.12
C ASN A 40 -6.17 7.73 7.54
N VAL A 41 -5.90 8.13 8.79
CA VAL A 41 -6.12 9.49 9.32
C VAL A 41 -4.95 9.83 10.25
N ASN A 42 -4.40 11.04 10.15
CA ASN A 42 -3.19 11.45 10.86
C ASN A 42 -3.44 11.95 12.29
N THR A 43 -4.70 12.13 12.70
CA THR A 43 -5.08 12.56 14.05
C THR A 43 -5.18 11.41 15.05
N MET A 44 -5.01 10.17 14.59
CA MET A 44 -5.05 8.96 15.39
C MET A 44 -3.80 8.12 15.14
N THR A 45 -3.39 7.35 16.16
CA THR A 45 -2.31 6.38 16.07
C THR A 45 -2.82 5.05 16.60
N VAL A 46 -2.57 3.97 15.86
CA VAL A 46 -2.81 2.59 16.32
C VAL A 46 -1.47 1.95 16.66
N SER A 47 -1.45 1.16 17.72
CA SER A 47 -0.32 0.31 18.10
C SER A 47 -0.60 -1.13 17.71
N MET A 48 0.38 -1.80 17.12
CA MET A 48 0.29 -3.23 16.80
C MET A 48 1.63 -3.92 16.96
N GLU A 49 1.61 -5.20 17.30
CA GLU A 49 2.85 -5.99 17.30
C GLU A 49 3.31 -6.22 15.86
N TYR A 50 4.64 -6.28 15.67
CA TYR A 50 5.22 -6.57 14.35
C TYR A 50 4.63 -7.85 13.72
N SER A 51 4.41 -8.88 14.54
CA SER A 51 3.83 -10.14 14.09
C SER A 51 2.41 -9.99 13.55
N ASP A 52 1.63 -9.05 14.08
CA ASP A 52 0.27 -8.78 13.59
C ASP A 52 0.29 -7.97 12.30
N LEU A 53 1.30 -7.11 12.08
CA LEU A 53 1.52 -6.47 10.78
C LEU A 53 1.79 -7.51 9.69
N ILE A 54 2.64 -8.51 9.97
CA ILE A 54 2.93 -9.58 9.01
C ILE A 54 1.67 -10.37 8.68
N LYS A 55 0.89 -10.80 9.69
CA LYS A 55 -0.40 -11.47 9.48
C LYS A 55 -1.36 -10.62 8.64
N TYR A 56 -1.39 -9.31 8.86
CA TYR A 56 -2.25 -8.39 8.12
C TYR A 56 -1.85 -8.29 6.63
N ILE A 57 -0.54 -8.18 6.34
CA ILE A 57 -0.02 -8.17 4.96
C ILE A 57 -0.35 -9.49 4.24
N GLU A 58 -0.17 -10.62 4.93
CA GLU A 58 -0.46 -11.97 4.40
C GLU A 58 -1.95 -12.21 4.19
N TYR A 59 -2.81 -11.76 5.11
CA TYR A 59 -4.27 -11.81 4.98
C TYR A 59 -4.75 -11.08 3.72
N HIS A 60 -4.06 -9.99 3.35
CA HIS A 60 -4.30 -9.24 2.13
C HIS A 60 -3.46 -9.70 0.93
N HIS A 61 -2.81 -10.87 1.00
CA HIS A 61 -2.04 -11.49 -0.09
C HIS A 61 -0.98 -10.57 -0.73
N ASN A 62 -0.41 -9.65 0.04
CA ASN A 62 0.65 -8.75 -0.43
C ASN A 62 2.03 -9.36 -0.16
N LYS A 63 3.02 -8.99 -0.99
CA LYS A 63 4.41 -9.42 -0.81
C LYS A 63 5.15 -8.48 0.14
N TYR A 64 6.07 -9.02 0.94
CA TYR A 64 6.98 -8.23 1.77
C TYR A 64 8.41 -8.77 1.77
N TYR A 65 9.38 -7.89 2.04
CA TYR A 65 10.80 -8.22 2.26
C TYR A 65 11.33 -7.45 3.47
N GLU A 66 12.16 -8.08 4.29
CA GLU A 66 12.90 -7.44 5.39
C GLU A 66 14.28 -6.99 4.87
N ILE A 67 14.74 -5.77 5.20
CA ILE A 67 16.07 -5.24 4.82
C ILE A 67 16.86 -4.69 6.02
#